data_AF-A0A9D9D4G1-F1
#
_entry.id   AF-A0A9D9D4G1-F1
#
_cell.length_a   1.000
_cell.length_b   1.000
_cell.length_c   1.000
_cell.angle_alpha   90.00
_cell.angle_beta   90.00
_cell.angle_gamma   90.00
#
_symmetry.space_group_name_H-M   'P 1'
#
loop_
_entity.id
_entity.type
_entity.pdbx_description
1 polymer ?
#
loop_
_entity_poly.entity_id
_entity_poly.type
_entity_poly.pdbx_seq_one_letter_code
_entity_poly.pdbx_strand_id
1 'polypeptide(L)'
;MPVVTAKKPLRDKLGDDGVEALIELINEAQKETKNDVINFAEEKFEKRLSEELAKVKIEIAEVKSEIIKWMFIFWIGQIGAILGILFAFFKS
;
A
#
# COMPACT_ATOMS: atom_id res chain seq x y z
N MET A 1 -9.71 4.05 -26.49
CA MET A 1 -10.01 5.35 -25.81
C MET A 1 -11.25 5.92 -26.45
N PRO A 2 -12.21 6.49 -25.70
CA PRO A 2 -13.36 7.14 -26.32
C PRO A 2 -12.87 8.44 -26.96
N VAL A 3 -12.73 8.43 -28.28
CA VAL A 3 -12.40 9.64 -29.05
C VAL A 3 -13.66 10.51 -29.03
N VAL A 4 -13.53 11.74 -28.54
CA VAL A 4 -14.64 12.68 -28.54
C VAL A 4 -15.02 12.96 -29.99
N THR A 5 -16.19 12.47 -30.40
CA THR A 5 -16.66 12.60 -31.79
C THR A 5 -17.49 13.87 -31.91
N ALA A 6 -17.28 14.59 -33.01
CA ALA A 6 -18.03 15.79 -33.35
C ALA A 6 -19.55 15.53 -33.39
N LYS A 7 -20.33 16.32 -32.64
CA LYS A 7 -21.79 16.33 -32.76
C LYS A 7 -22.21 17.29 -33.89
N LYS A 8 -23.22 16.90 -34.69
CA LYS A 8 -23.75 17.71 -35.82
C LYS A 8 -23.97 19.20 -35.50
N PRO A 9 -24.60 19.59 -34.37
CA PRO A 9 -24.83 20.99 -34.04
C PRO A 9 -23.56 21.84 -33.87
N LEU A 10 -22.45 21.21 -33.48
CA LEU A 10 -21.17 21.91 -33.33
C LEU A 10 -20.53 22.18 -34.70
N ARG A 11 -20.61 21.23 -35.65
CA ARG A 11 -20.12 21.42 -37.03
C ARG A 11 -20.91 22.49 -37.76
N ASP A 12 -22.23 22.51 -37.58
CA ASP A 12 -23.11 23.51 -38.22
C ASP A 12 -22.86 24.95 -37.72
N LYS A 13 -22.29 25.13 -36.52
CA LYS A 13 -22.05 26.44 -35.90
C LYS A 13 -20.59 26.90 -35.95
N LEU A 14 -19.64 25.97 -35.88
CA LEU A 14 -18.20 26.27 -35.79
C LEU A 14 -17.44 26.01 -37.10
N GLY A 15 -18.10 25.38 -38.10
CA GLY A 15 -17.43 24.85 -39.28
C GLY A 15 -16.60 23.59 -38.96
N ASP A 16 -16.12 22.89 -39.98
CA ASP A 16 -15.33 21.67 -39.78
C ASP A 16 -14.00 21.97 -39.08
N ASP A 17 -13.26 23.01 -39.50
CA ASP A 17 -11.97 23.42 -38.91
C ASP A 17 -12.11 23.78 -37.42
N GLY A 18 -13.19 24.48 -37.04
CA GLY A 18 -13.42 24.89 -35.65
C GLY A 18 -13.79 23.72 -34.74
N VAL A 19 -14.41 22.68 -35.29
CA VAL A 19 -14.70 21.44 -34.55
C VAL A 19 -13.45 20.57 -34.40
N GLU A 20 -12.60 20.50 -35.42
CA GLU A 20 -11.31 19.80 -35.36
C GLU A 20 -10.45 20.36 -34.21
N ALA A 21 -10.27 21.70 -34.17
CA ALA A 21 -9.50 22.37 -33.13
C ALA A 21 -10.10 22.16 -31.72
N LEU A 22 -11.44 22.15 -31.60
CA LEU A 22 -12.10 21.87 -30.32
C LEU A 22 -11.87 20.43 -29.85
N ILE A 23 -11.87 19.47 -30.77
CA ILE A 23 -11.59 18.06 -30.46
C ILE A 23 -10.14 17.89 -30.01
N GLU A 24 -9.19 18.55 -30.66
CA GLU A 24 -7.78 18.55 -30.24
C GLU A 24 -7.61 19.09 -28.83
N LEU A 25 -8.15 20.28 -28.54
CA LEU A 25 -8.08 20.89 -27.21
C LEU A 25 -8.72 20.01 -26.12
N ILE A 26 -9.87 19.38 -26.40
CA ILE A 26 -10.52 18.49 -25.45
C ILE A 26 -9.66 17.23 -25.22
N ASN A 27 -9.11 16.64 -26.28
CA ASN A 27 -8.26 15.46 -26.17
C ASN A 27 -6.99 15.76 -25.38
N GLU A 28 -6.37 16.92 -25.58
CA GLU A 28 -5.21 17.38 -24.82
C GLU A 28 -5.54 17.59 -23.35
N ALA A 29 -6.61 18.34 -23.04
CA ALA A 29 -7.05 18.58 -21.68
C ALA A 29 -7.43 17.27 -20.94
N GLN A 30 -8.08 16.32 -21.64
CA GLN A 30 -8.39 15.00 -21.07
C GLN A 30 -7.14 14.18 -20.80
N LYS A 31 -6.14 14.25 -21.69
CA LYS A 31 -4.86 13.55 -21.52
C LYS A 31 -4.09 14.11 -20.33
N GLU A 32 -4.00 15.42 -20.20
CA GLU A 32 -3.38 16.11 -19.07
C GLU A 32 -4.08 15.75 -17.76
N THR A 33 -5.41 15.90 -17.71
CA THR A 33 -6.21 15.55 -16.51
C THR A 33 -6.01 14.08 -16.11
N LYS A 34 -5.96 13.16 -17.08
CA LYS A 34 -5.73 11.73 -16.80
C LYS A 34 -4.34 11.52 -16.19
N ASN A 35 -3.32 12.18 -16.73
CA ASN A 35 -1.95 12.07 -16.20
C ASN A 35 -1.87 12.64 -14.78
N ASP A 36 -2.49 13.79 -14.51
CA ASP A 36 -2.51 14.39 -13.18
C ASP A 36 -3.20 13.49 -12.15
N VAL A 37 -4.33 12.89 -12.53
CA VAL A 37 -5.04 11.94 -11.67
C VAL A 37 -4.18 10.70 -11.40
N ILE A 38 -3.46 10.19 -12.40
CA ILE A 38 -2.55 9.05 -12.24
C ILE A 38 -1.42 9.42 -11.28
N ASN A 39 -0.70 10.52 -11.53
CA ASN A 39 0.41 10.96 -10.70
C ASN A 39 -0.03 11.20 -9.26
N PHE A 40 -1.16 11.89 -9.05
CA PHE A 40 -1.71 12.12 -7.72
C PHE A 40 -2.09 10.81 -7.01
N ALA A 41 -2.68 9.86 -7.75
CA ALA A 41 -3.02 8.56 -7.20
C ALA A 41 -1.76 7.76 -6.84
N GLU A 42 -0.74 7.77 -7.68
CA GLU A 42 0.56 7.12 -7.46
C GLU A 42 1.24 7.70 -6.21
N GLU A 43 1.43 9.01 -6.11
CA GLU A 43 2.05 9.65 -4.94
C GLU A 43 1.32 9.32 -3.63
N LYS A 44 -0.02 9.42 -3.64
CA LYS A 44 -0.84 9.13 -2.46
C LYS A 44 -0.79 7.65 -2.10
N PHE A 45 -0.76 6.77 -3.09
CA PHE A 45 -0.68 5.33 -2.89
C PHE A 45 0.69 4.92 -2.37
N GLU A 46 1.78 5.41 -2.97
CA GLU A 46 3.15 5.16 -2.51
C GLU A 46 3.35 5.62 -1.06
N LYS A 47 2.90 6.83 -0.72
CA LYS A 47 2.98 7.33 0.65
C LYS A 47 2.24 6.44 1.64
N ARG A 48 0.98 6.10 1.34
CA ARG A 48 0.16 5.24 2.22
C ARG A 48 0.74 3.84 2.34
N LEU A 49 1.20 3.25 1.25
CA LEU A 49 1.84 1.94 1.28
C LEU A 49 3.11 1.95 2.12
N SER A 50 3.94 2.98 1.98
CA SER A 50 5.16 3.12 2.78
C SER A 50 4.84 3.22 4.28
N GLU A 51 3.83 4.02 4.65
CA GLU A 51 3.35 4.15 6.03
C GLU A 51 2.80 2.82 6.58
N GLU A 52 1.94 2.12 5.84
CA GLU A 52 1.39 0.83 6.26
C GLU A 52 2.47 -0.26 6.35
N LEU A 53 3.43 -0.30 5.41
CA LEU A 53 4.58 -1.21 5.49
C LEU A 53 5.45 -0.93 6.71
N ALA A 54 5.64 0.35 7.08
CA ALA A 54 6.37 0.71 8.28
C ALA A 54 5.65 0.22 9.55
N LYS A 55 4.33 0.39 9.63
CA LYS A 55 3.52 -0.13 10.75
C LYS A 55 3.61 -1.65 10.86
N VAL A 56 3.44 -2.38 9.76
CA VAL A 56 3.56 -3.84 9.74
C VAL A 56 4.94 -4.30 10.20
N LYS A 57 6.02 -3.61 9.80
CA LYS A 57 7.37 -3.92 10.29
C LYS A 57 7.51 -3.74 11.80
N ILE A 58 6.89 -2.70 12.36
CA ILE A 58 6.88 -2.44 13.81
C ILE A 58 6.12 -3.54 14.53
N GLU A 59 4.90 -3.86 14.09
CA GLU A 59 4.08 -4.93 14.69
C GLU A 59 4.79 -6.28 14.67
N ILE A 60 5.47 -6.61 13.56
CA ILE A 60 6.28 -7.83 13.48
C ILE A 60 7.43 -7.82 14.50
N ALA A 61 8.11 -6.69 14.67
CA ALA A 61 9.20 -6.56 15.63
C ALA A 61 8.69 -6.71 17.07
N GLU A 62 7.53 -6.13 17.38
CA GLU A 62 6.86 -6.25 18.69
C GLU A 62 6.49 -7.70 18.98
N VAL A 63 5.78 -8.37 18.06
CA VAL A 63 5.42 -9.79 18.20
C VAL A 63 6.66 -10.67 18.37
N LYS A 64 7.72 -10.44 17.59
CA LYS A 64 8.99 -11.17 17.76
C LYS A 64 9.58 -10.95 19.14
N SER A 65 9.58 -9.71 19.63
CA SER A 65 10.08 -9.37 20.96
C SER A 65 9.28 -10.07 22.07
N GLU A 66 7.95 -10.09 21.95
CA GLU A 66 7.08 -10.79 22.88
C GLU A 66 7.32 -12.31 22.88
N ILE A 67 7.42 -12.92 21.70
CA ILE A 67 7.75 -14.35 21.57
C ILE A 67 9.08 -14.65 22.27
N ILE A 68 10.11 -13.84 22.05
CA ILE A 68 11.42 -14.03 22.69
C ILE A 68 11.30 -13.92 24.22
N LYS A 69 10.56 -12.93 24.74
CA LYS A 69 10.31 -12.80 26.19
C LYS A 69 9.62 -14.03 26.76
N TRP A 70 8.57 -14.52 26.10
CA TRP A 70 7.84 -15.72 26.52
C TRP A 70 8.70 -16.97 26.47
N MET A 71 9.57 -17.08 25.47
CA MET A 71 10.56 -18.15 25.44
C MET A 71 11.43 -18.11 26.70
N PHE A 72 12.01 -16.97 27.10
CA PHE A 72 12.84 -16.90 28.31
C PHE A 72 12.09 -17.32 29.59
N ILE A 73 10.85 -16.87 29.77
CA ILE A 73 10.01 -17.27 30.92
C ILE A 73 9.84 -18.79 30.94
N PHE A 74 9.52 -19.37 29.77
CA PHE A 74 9.39 -20.81 29.62
C PHE A 74 10.71 -21.53 29.91
N TRP A 75 11.83 -21.08 29.34
CA TRP A 75 13.16 -21.67 29.54
C TRP A 75 13.60 -21.67 31.00
N ILE A 76 13.35 -20.58 31.74
CA ILE A 76 13.64 -20.52 33.19
C ILE A 76 12.83 -21.58 33.94
N GLY A 77 11.55 -21.73 33.60
CA GLY A 77 10.70 -22.77 34.17
C GLY A 77 11.20 -24.19 33.86
N GLN A 78 11.60 -24.45 32.62
CA GLN A 78 12.16 -25.74 32.21
C GLN A 78 13.47 -26.06 32.95
N ILE A 79 14.39 -25.10 33.05
CA ILE A 79 15.65 -25.27 33.78
C ILE A 79 15.37 -25.59 35.25
N GLY A 80 14.45 -24.86 35.89
CA GLY A 80 14.06 -25.11 37.27
C GLY A 80 13.48 -26.51 37.48
N ALA A 81 12.60 -26.96 36.58
CA ALA A 81 12.03 -28.30 36.63
C ALA A 81 13.11 -29.39 36.45
N ILE A 82 14.00 -29.25 35.46
CA ILE A 82 15.10 -30.18 35.21
C ILE A 82 16.03 -30.26 36.43
N LEU A 83 16.44 -29.11 36.99
CA LEU A 83 17.27 -29.07 38.19
C LEU A 83 16.57 -29.71 39.39
N GLY A 84 15.27 -29.47 39.58
CA GLY A 84 14.48 -30.09 40.64
C GLY A 84 14.43 -31.61 40.51
N ILE A 85 14.22 -32.12 39.29
CA ILE A 85 14.24 -33.56 39.00
C ILE A 85 15.63 -34.13 39.28
N LEU A 86 16.69 -33.54 38.75
CA LEU A 86 18.07 -34.00 38.98
C LEU A 86 18.40 -34.03 40.48
N PHE A 87 18.02 -33.00 41.24
CA PHE A 87 18.28 -32.95 42.69
C PHE A 87 17.51 -34.02 43.46
N ALA A 88 16.27 -34.33 43.06
CA ALA A 88 15.51 -35.42 43.66
C ALA A 88 16.17 -36.79 43.41
N PHE A 89 16.66 -37.04 42.19
CA PHE A 89 17.35 -38.28 41.82
C PHE A 89 18.77 -38.41 42.40
N PHE A 90 19.50 -37.32 42.64
CA PHE A 90 20.82 -37.36 43.27
C PHE A 90 20.78 -37.39 44.81
N LYS A 91 19.63 -37.06 45.41
CA LYS A 91 19.41 -37.10 46.87
C LYS A 91 18.75 -38.40 47.34
N SER A 92 18.28 -39.25 46.42
CA SER A 92 17.85 -40.63 46.67
C SER A 92 19.02 -41.60 46.51
#